data_AF-A0A0N1EDU3-F1
#
_entry.id   AF-A0A0N1EDU3-F1
#
_cell.length_a   1.000
_cell.length_b   1.000
_cell.length_c   1.000
_cell.angle_alpha   90.00
_cell.angle_beta   90.00
_cell.angle_gamma   90.00
#
_symmetry.space_group_name_H-M   'P 1'
#
loop_
_entity.id
_entity.type
_entity.pdbx_description
1 polymer ?
#
loop_
_entity_poly.entity_id
_entity_poly.type
_entity_poly.pdbx_seq_one_letter_code
_entity_poly.pdbx_strand_id
1 'polypeptide(L)'
;MNITQMGIQNLKSGSMKLETKGKSIQQINQELANTKVEQFLSGTPTPKVYGSYSRNTLMGIVEKNLSTSQVLDRYISDIELNSLGQSKTLKTAMGQAEVYLDYFGDGLEISQIQKMGDLFRLDSNGDGFLNRDDEMFSKLKIKVDKGNGESKIANLSDVVGTIDLYDFIKGYDKNNASQIKEWRDNFHTERQIMINGKMTLNSFYPYEDIRLYRDDEMKLFPPEQRYKQIKQEDIRAMFEAYGDSEGWINLKDKAVNEALFASGDIITNFAYKKTNLAGVEVLEEFNVVDRLDNGSRTPKYEGMNIREFEEAWYRDHPRETNYEQGYAEAFNELYNNYYRFKESFESKKAEFLNDEFVAQEYKDKIAQMDKSAEMRAIEEEFEKITGMGFSEARFEEIKNAINDPIKQKETIAAMSDLDAVTSMKLEKDGRITLRFDSGREILVEGLYNDTGELHITKKGERASISLEAQSMTNKELNNLDFKEYGIKEGDNIISLQEIGAKMIERLNNANGKFLGFVITTHSNKEIIVDNLYNIFTLDLLNQQRTFEAEI
;
A
#
# COMPACT_ATOMS: atom_id res chain seq x y z
N MET A 1 50.79 -3.97 23.16
CA MET A 1 50.10 -2.72 23.55
C MET A 1 48.60 -3.02 23.49
N ASN A 2 47.87 -2.71 24.55
CA ASN A 2 46.55 -3.27 24.91
C ASN A 2 45.41 -2.97 23.92
N ILE A 3 44.71 -4.01 23.44
CA ILE A 3 43.34 -3.94 22.89
C ILE A 3 42.57 -5.19 23.35
N THR A 4 42.34 -5.34 24.66
CA THR A 4 41.66 -6.52 25.22
C THR A 4 40.45 -6.19 26.11
N GLN A 5 39.88 -4.99 26.02
CA GLN A 5 38.68 -4.64 26.79
C GLN A 5 37.49 -4.12 25.97
N MET A 6 37.66 -3.67 24.72
CA MET A 6 36.53 -3.25 23.88
C MET A 6 35.76 -4.42 23.22
N GLY A 7 36.41 -5.56 22.96
CA GLY A 7 35.76 -6.72 22.34
C GLY A 7 34.82 -7.50 23.27
N ILE A 8 34.89 -7.28 24.60
CA ILE A 8 34.16 -8.09 25.58
C ILE A 8 32.91 -7.36 26.14
N GLN A 9 32.83 -6.03 26.05
CA GLN A 9 31.66 -5.31 26.58
C GLN A 9 30.40 -5.38 25.71
N ASN A 10 30.52 -5.63 24.40
CA ASN A 10 29.36 -5.82 23.51
C ASN A 10 28.68 -7.20 23.65
N LEU A 11 29.21 -8.10 24.48
CA LEU A 11 28.64 -9.44 24.72
C LEU A 11 27.55 -9.48 25.82
N LYS A 12 27.26 -8.36 26.50
CA LYS A 12 26.29 -8.33 27.60
C LYS A 12 24.85 -7.97 27.20
N SER A 13 24.57 -7.61 25.95
CA SER A 13 23.20 -7.38 25.45
C SER A 13 22.63 -8.61 24.74
N GLY A 14 22.51 -9.72 25.47
CA GLY A 14 21.48 -10.74 25.31
C GLY A 14 21.36 -11.59 24.03
N SER A 15 22.08 -11.35 22.93
CA SER A 15 21.67 -11.95 21.63
C SER A 15 22.63 -12.92 20.94
N MET A 16 23.87 -13.15 21.40
CA MET A 16 24.77 -14.14 20.77
C MET A 16 25.83 -14.71 21.72
N LYS A 17 26.05 -16.03 21.65
CA LYS A 17 27.16 -16.73 22.33
C LYS A 17 28.25 -17.07 21.30
N LEU A 18 29.32 -16.28 21.25
CA LEU A 18 30.56 -16.68 20.56
C LEU A 18 31.30 -17.70 21.43
N GLU A 19 31.47 -18.92 20.93
CA GLU A 19 32.20 -19.98 21.63
C GLU A 19 33.71 -19.77 21.43
N THR A 20 34.39 -19.23 22.45
CA THR A 20 35.80 -18.80 22.37
C THR A 20 36.79 -19.87 22.83
N LYS A 21 36.31 -21.01 23.32
CA LYS A 21 37.14 -22.04 23.94
C LYS A 21 37.85 -22.89 22.87
N GLY A 22 39.18 -22.78 22.80
CA GLY A 22 40.02 -23.56 21.88
C GLY A 22 40.25 -22.93 20.49
N LYS A 23 39.77 -21.71 20.26
CA LYS A 23 39.95 -20.98 18.99
C LYS A 23 41.13 -20.01 19.06
N SER A 24 41.83 -19.81 17.94
CA SER A 24 42.87 -18.79 17.79
C SER A 24 42.23 -17.38 17.67
N ILE A 25 43.03 -16.34 17.94
CA ILE A 25 42.57 -14.94 17.75
C ILE A 25 42.14 -14.68 16.30
N GLN A 26 42.82 -15.29 15.32
CA GLN A 26 42.44 -15.19 13.91
C GLN A 26 41.07 -15.82 13.65
N GLN A 27 40.78 -16.99 14.23
CA GLN A 27 39.48 -17.65 14.10
C GLN A 27 38.36 -16.83 14.75
N ILE A 28 38.62 -16.21 15.89
CA ILE A 28 37.65 -15.34 16.58
C ILE A 28 37.37 -14.08 15.74
N ASN A 29 38.40 -13.46 15.15
CA ASN A 29 38.24 -12.28 14.30
C ASN A 29 37.48 -12.62 13.01
N GLN A 30 37.74 -13.78 12.41
CA GLN A 30 37.03 -14.27 11.23
C GLN A 30 35.54 -14.51 11.53
N GLU A 31 35.21 -15.21 12.63
CA GLU A 31 33.81 -15.42 13.03
C GLU A 31 33.09 -14.10 13.30
N LEU A 32 33.75 -13.14 13.97
CA LEU A 32 33.17 -11.84 14.24
C LEU A 32 32.94 -11.03 12.94
N ALA A 33 33.90 -11.06 12.01
CA ALA A 33 33.79 -10.38 10.72
C ALA A 33 32.64 -10.97 9.89
N ASN A 34 32.58 -12.29 9.76
CA ASN A 34 31.49 -12.98 9.06
C ASN A 34 30.13 -12.72 9.73
N THR A 35 30.04 -12.70 11.06
CA THR A 35 28.80 -12.38 11.78
C THR A 35 28.28 -10.97 11.45
N LYS A 36 29.19 -9.98 11.37
CA LYS A 36 28.82 -8.61 10.96
C LYS A 36 28.33 -8.57 9.52
N VAL A 37 28.92 -9.37 8.64
CA VAL A 37 28.46 -9.51 7.26
C VAL A 37 27.08 -10.16 7.21
N GLU A 38 26.82 -11.22 7.96
CA GLU A 38 25.49 -11.85 8.02
C GLU A 38 24.40 -10.86 8.50
N GLN A 39 24.72 -9.98 9.44
CA GLN A 39 23.83 -8.90 9.87
C GLN A 39 23.59 -7.88 8.75
N PHE A 40 24.62 -7.54 7.99
CA PHE A 40 24.53 -6.65 6.84
C PHE A 40 23.71 -7.26 5.70
N LEU A 41 23.91 -8.56 5.39
CA LEU A 41 23.18 -9.30 4.37
C LEU A 41 21.70 -9.51 4.74
N SER A 42 21.40 -9.74 6.01
CA SER A 42 20.02 -9.93 6.50
C SER A 42 19.22 -8.64 6.64
N GLY A 43 19.86 -7.46 6.53
CA GLY A 43 19.19 -6.17 6.72
C GLY A 43 18.70 -5.95 8.16
N THR A 44 19.30 -6.62 9.16
CA THR A 44 18.91 -6.49 10.56
C THR A 44 19.73 -5.35 11.21
N PRO A 45 19.11 -4.26 11.70
CA PRO A 45 19.88 -3.15 12.27
C PRO A 45 20.55 -3.51 13.60
N THR A 46 21.71 -2.91 13.86
CA THR A 46 22.28 -2.83 15.22
C THR A 46 21.42 -1.86 16.03
N PRO A 47 20.97 -2.20 17.25
CA PRO A 47 20.01 -1.39 17.98
C PRO A 47 20.62 -0.03 18.38
N LYS A 48 20.07 1.05 17.83
CA LYS A 48 20.19 2.41 18.37
C LYS A 48 18.81 2.93 18.74
N VAL A 49 18.76 3.53 19.92
CA VAL A 49 17.56 4.07 20.60
C VAL A 49 16.99 5.24 19.78
N TYR A 50 15.71 5.17 19.42
CA TYR A 50 14.97 6.29 18.81
C TYR A 50 13.98 6.90 19.82
N GLY A 51 13.95 8.23 19.86
CA GLY A 51 13.05 9.05 20.68
C GLY A 51 11.65 9.18 20.05
N SER A 52 10.71 9.69 20.85
CA SER A 52 9.27 9.70 20.60
C SER A 52 8.76 10.95 19.87
N TYR A 53 8.17 10.85 18.67
CA TYR A 53 7.46 11.95 17.99
C TYR A 53 6.25 11.49 17.11
N SER A 54 5.47 12.45 16.60
CA SER A 54 4.01 12.44 16.35
C SER A 54 3.50 11.67 15.12
N ARG A 55 2.17 11.46 15.07
CA ARG A 55 1.50 10.37 14.33
C ARG A 55 1.15 10.58 12.85
N ASN A 56 1.21 11.79 12.26
CA ASN A 56 0.57 12.07 10.96
C ASN A 56 1.41 12.91 9.98
N THR A 57 2.68 12.56 9.79
CA THR A 57 3.53 13.15 8.75
C THR A 57 4.15 12.03 7.92
N LEU A 58 4.58 12.34 6.68
CA LEU A 58 5.47 11.48 5.89
C LEU A 58 6.66 10.96 6.75
N MET A 59 7.07 11.76 7.73
CA MET A 59 8.07 11.44 8.74
C MET A 59 7.63 10.46 9.83
N GLY A 60 6.37 10.50 10.27
CA GLY A 60 5.78 9.48 11.13
C GLY A 60 5.63 8.12 10.42
N ILE A 61 5.51 8.14 9.09
CA ILE A 61 5.53 6.95 8.22
C ILE A 61 6.97 6.46 8.07
N VAL A 62 7.91 7.30 7.63
CA VAL A 62 9.33 6.95 7.44
C VAL A 62 10.01 6.50 8.74
N GLU A 63 9.79 7.14 9.90
CA GLU A 63 10.45 6.75 11.16
C GLU A 63 9.81 5.56 11.89
N LYS A 64 8.49 5.32 11.74
CA LYS A 64 7.88 4.05 12.19
C LYS A 64 8.31 2.86 11.31
N ASN A 65 8.76 3.14 10.09
CA ASN A 65 9.06 2.14 9.06
C ASN A 65 10.52 1.67 8.99
N LEU A 66 11.39 2.06 9.95
CA LEU A 66 12.83 1.77 9.92
C LEU A 66 13.28 0.53 10.71
N SER A 67 12.42 -0.48 10.85
CA SER A 67 12.91 -1.83 11.15
C SER A 67 12.28 -2.86 10.22
N THR A 68 13.08 -3.38 9.30
CA THR A 68 12.74 -4.42 8.33
C THR A 68 12.14 -5.66 9.01
N SER A 69 12.44 -5.91 10.29
CA SER A 69 11.85 -7.01 11.06
C SER A 69 10.59 -6.65 11.85
N GLN A 70 10.20 -5.38 12.03
CA GLN A 70 8.98 -5.03 12.79
C GLN A 70 7.93 -4.29 11.97
N VAL A 71 8.23 -3.93 10.72
CA VAL A 71 7.33 -3.24 9.80
C VAL A 71 6.66 -4.25 8.89
N LEU A 72 7.44 -5.14 8.27
CA LEU A 72 6.90 -6.30 7.56
C LEU A 72 6.17 -7.27 8.51
N ASP A 73 6.61 -7.37 9.77
CA ASP A 73 5.89 -8.16 10.79
C ASP A 73 4.64 -7.46 11.33
N ARG A 74 4.48 -6.13 11.23
CA ARG A 74 3.24 -5.44 11.65
C ARG A 74 2.20 -5.37 10.55
N TYR A 75 2.60 -5.11 9.30
CA TYR A 75 1.65 -5.12 8.18
C TYR A 75 1.07 -6.52 7.91
N ILE A 76 1.78 -7.59 8.25
CA ILE A 76 1.31 -8.98 8.10
C ILE A 76 0.80 -9.61 9.41
N SER A 77 1.07 -9.05 10.60
CA SER A 77 0.55 -9.64 11.85
C SER A 77 -0.96 -9.60 11.96
N ASP A 78 -1.59 -8.63 11.29
CA ASP A 78 -3.01 -8.34 11.44
C ASP A 78 -3.83 -8.82 10.22
N ILE A 79 -3.17 -9.32 9.16
CA ILE A 79 -3.84 -9.93 8.00
C ILE A 79 -4.41 -11.29 8.39
N GLU A 80 -5.71 -11.47 8.25
CA GLU A 80 -6.35 -12.77 8.35
C GLU A 80 -6.04 -13.66 7.14
N LEU A 81 -5.01 -14.50 7.26
CA LEU A 81 -4.70 -15.51 6.25
C LEU A 81 -5.67 -16.71 6.31
N ASN A 82 -5.98 -17.27 5.14
CA ASN A 82 -6.72 -18.52 5.02
C ASN A 82 -5.78 -19.74 5.13
N SER A 83 -6.29 -20.96 4.92
CA SER A 83 -5.48 -22.19 4.99
C SER A 83 -4.35 -22.25 3.95
N LEU A 84 -4.54 -21.67 2.76
CA LEU A 84 -3.51 -21.58 1.73
C LEU A 84 -2.45 -20.57 2.14
N GLY A 85 -2.84 -19.38 2.62
CA GLY A 85 -1.90 -18.38 3.11
C GLY A 85 -1.08 -18.84 4.32
N GLN A 86 -1.64 -19.67 5.18
CA GLN A 86 -0.92 -20.30 6.30
C GLN A 86 -0.07 -21.52 5.89
N SER A 87 -0.20 -22.00 4.65
CA SER A 87 0.56 -23.14 4.14
C SER A 87 2.03 -22.78 3.99
N LYS A 88 2.92 -23.76 4.26
CA LYS A 88 4.36 -23.65 3.93
C LYS A 88 4.67 -23.98 2.48
N THR A 89 3.73 -24.60 1.79
CA THR A 89 3.91 -25.08 0.42
C THR A 89 2.88 -24.49 -0.52
N LEU A 90 3.34 -24.18 -1.73
CA LEU A 90 2.52 -23.81 -2.87
C LEU A 90 2.18 -25.06 -3.68
N LYS A 91 0.91 -25.23 -4.04
CA LYS A 91 0.52 -26.28 -4.98
C LYS A 91 0.86 -25.82 -6.40
N THR A 92 1.73 -26.56 -7.07
CA THR A 92 2.15 -26.28 -8.45
C THR A 92 1.86 -27.47 -9.37
N ALA A 93 2.05 -27.30 -10.68
CA ALA A 93 2.02 -28.40 -11.64
C ALA A 93 3.09 -29.48 -11.36
N MET A 94 4.14 -29.14 -10.60
CA MET A 94 5.20 -30.08 -10.20
C MET A 94 4.90 -30.79 -8.88
N GLY A 95 3.82 -30.44 -8.18
CA GLY A 95 3.46 -30.96 -6.86
C GLY A 95 3.44 -29.87 -5.79
N GLN A 96 3.42 -30.29 -4.52
CA GLN A 96 3.55 -29.38 -3.37
C GLN A 96 5.01 -28.90 -3.29
N ALA A 97 5.21 -27.60 -3.34
CA ALA A 97 6.53 -27.00 -3.42
C ALA A 97 6.78 -26.03 -2.25
N GLU A 98 7.94 -26.15 -1.61
CA GLU A 98 8.46 -25.10 -0.74
C GLU A 98 8.92 -23.93 -1.62
N VAL A 99 8.51 -22.70 -1.30
CA VAL A 99 8.96 -21.48 -1.99
C VAL A 99 10.02 -20.82 -1.13
N TYR A 100 11.11 -20.36 -1.73
CA TYR A 100 12.15 -19.64 -1.02
C TYR A 100 12.83 -18.60 -1.91
N LEU A 101 13.41 -17.59 -1.28
CA LEU A 101 14.14 -16.53 -1.97
C LEU A 101 15.61 -16.92 -2.14
N ASP A 102 16.06 -17.00 -3.38
CA ASP A 102 17.46 -17.21 -3.76
C ASP A 102 18.02 -15.93 -4.38
N TYR A 103 18.36 -14.98 -3.52
CA TYR A 103 18.82 -13.65 -3.92
C TYR A 103 20.12 -13.70 -4.76
N PHE A 104 21.06 -14.57 -4.39
CA PHE A 104 22.39 -14.69 -5.04
C PHE A 104 22.45 -15.71 -6.18
N GLY A 105 21.37 -16.49 -6.39
CA GLY A 105 21.31 -17.53 -7.43
C GLY A 105 22.19 -18.75 -7.15
N ASP A 106 22.72 -18.87 -5.93
CA ASP A 106 23.62 -19.95 -5.51
C ASP A 106 22.85 -21.17 -4.95
N GLY A 107 21.52 -21.09 -4.91
CA GLY A 107 20.64 -22.12 -4.38
C GLY A 107 20.56 -22.12 -2.85
N LEU A 108 21.20 -21.16 -2.17
CA LEU A 108 21.13 -21.02 -0.71
C LEU A 108 19.95 -20.13 -0.32
N GLU A 109 19.19 -20.60 0.66
CA GLU A 109 18.06 -19.89 1.25
C GLU A 109 18.58 -18.75 2.14
N ILE A 110 18.21 -17.50 1.82
CA ILE A 110 18.68 -16.30 2.56
C ILE A 110 17.55 -15.73 3.41
N SER A 111 16.30 -15.97 3.03
CA SER A 111 15.12 -15.77 3.86
C SER A 111 14.12 -16.90 3.61
N GLN A 112 13.60 -17.48 4.68
CA GLN A 112 12.58 -18.51 4.57
C GLN A 112 11.21 -17.82 4.43
N ILE A 113 10.49 -18.12 3.35
CA ILE A 113 9.04 -17.90 3.27
C ILE A 113 8.42 -18.91 4.24
N GLN A 114 7.99 -18.45 5.42
CA GLN A 114 7.49 -19.35 6.46
C GLN A 114 6.07 -19.82 6.15
N LYS A 115 5.32 -18.98 5.44
CA LYS A 115 3.95 -19.23 4.98
C LYS A 115 3.70 -18.49 3.68
N MET A 116 2.79 -18.96 2.82
CA MET A 116 2.51 -18.35 1.51
C MET A 116 1.99 -16.91 1.63
N GLY A 117 1.36 -16.53 2.74
CA GLY A 117 1.00 -15.14 3.02
C GLY A 117 2.20 -14.19 3.13
N ASP A 118 3.43 -14.69 3.34
CA ASP A 118 4.62 -13.84 3.34
C ASP A 118 5.00 -13.36 1.91
N LEU A 119 4.39 -13.93 0.86
CA LEU A 119 4.61 -13.52 -0.52
C LEU A 119 4.08 -12.10 -0.83
N PHE A 120 3.15 -11.58 -0.03
CA PHE A 120 2.73 -10.17 -0.11
C PHE A 120 3.90 -9.18 0.07
N ARG A 121 4.98 -9.60 0.74
CA ARG A 121 6.18 -8.78 0.94
C ARG A 121 7.01 -8.61 -0.34
N LEU A 122 6.68 -9.36 -1.38
CA LEU A 122 7.41 -9.41 -2.64
C LEU A 122 6.60 -8.83 -3.80
N ASP A 123 5.35 -8.43 -3.54
CA ASP A 123 4.54 -7.61 -4.43
C ASP A 123 5.01 -6.15 -4.31
N SER A 124 5.98 -5.82 -5.14
CA SER A 124 6.68 -4.53 -5.10
C SER A 124 5.88 -3.40 -5.72
N ASN A 125 4.95 -3.72 -6.63
CA ASN A 125 4.09 -2.72 -7.28
C ASN A 125 2.73 -2.53 -6.58
N GLY A 126 2.39 -3.42 -5.63
CA GLY A 126 1.18 -3.34 -4.81
C GLY A 126 -0.12 -3.62 -5.56
N ASP A 127 -0.06 -4.35 -6.68
CA ASP A 127 -1.24 -4.69 -7.48
C ASP A 127 -1.97 -5.97 -6.98
N GLY A 128 -1.38 -6.63 -5.99
CA GLY A 128 -1.85 -7.87 -5.39
C GLY A 128 -1.48 -9.13 -6.19
N PHE A 129 -0.76 -9.02 -7.30
CA PHE A 129 -0.26 -10.13 -8.11
C PHE A 129 1.24 -10.25 -8.02
N LEU A 130 1.74 -11.37 -7.51
CA LEU A 130 3.16 -11.64 -7.53
C LEU A 130 3.58 -12.24 -8.89
N ASN A 131 4.31 -11.48 -9.70
CA ASN A 131 4.68 -11.86 -11.07
C ASN A 131 5.99 -11.19 -11.54
N ARG A 132 6.33 -11.33 -12.84
CA ARG A 132 7.59 -10.82 -13.42
C ARG A 132 7.81 -9.30 -13.31
N ASP A 133 6.73 -8.55 -13.13
CA ASP A 133 6.78 -7.10 -12.97
C ASP A 133 7.25 -6.71 -11.55
N ASP A 134 7.32 -7.69 -10.63
CA ASP A 134 7.90 -7.52 -9.31
C ASP A 134 9.41 -7.73 -9.27
N GLU A 135 10.10 -6.87 -8.52
CA GLU A 135 11.57 -6.83 -8.44
C GLU A 135 12.16 -8.19 -8.04
N MET A 136 11.55 -8.87 -7.08
CA MET A 136 12.09 -10.09 -6.48
C MET A 136 11.54 -11.38 -7.08
N PHE A 137 10.59 -11.32 -8.02
CA PHE A 137 9.96 -12.54 -8.53
C PHE A 137 10.94 -13.47 -9.25
N SER A 138 11.86 -12.90 -10.03
CA SER A 138 12.91 -13.65 -10.73
C SER A 138 13.88 -14.38 -9.80
N LYS A 139 13.88 -14.04 -8.50
CA LYS A 139 14.73 -14.63 -7.46
C LYS A 139 14.03 -15.74 -6.67
N LEU A 140 12.75 -15.97 -6.90
CA LEU A 140 12.01 -17.02 -6.22
C LEU A 140 12.28 -18.38 -6.85
N LYS A 141 12.55 -19.35 -5.98
CA LYS A 141 12.73 -20.75 -6.35
C LYS A 141 11.70 -21.61 -5.66
N ILE A 142 11.43 -22.74 -6.30
CA ILE A 142 10.61 -23.80 -5.75
C ILE A 142 11.45 -25.05 -5.51
N LYS A 143 11.14 -25.75 -4.42
CA LYS A 143 11.71 -27.05 -4.10
C LYS A 143 10.60 -28.07 -3.88
N VAL A 144 10.63 -29.14 -4.66
CA VAL A 144 9.64 -30.23 -4.58
C VAL A 144 10.34 -31.50 -4.11
N ASP A 145 9.88 -32.09 -3.01
CA ASP A 145 10.33 -33.40 -2.54
C ASP A 145 9.74 -34.52 -3.41
N LYS A 146 10.58 -35.43 -3.89
CA LYS A 146 10.17 -36.60 -4.67
C LYS A 146 9.78 -37.80 -3.81
N GLY A 147 9.85 -37.70 -2.48
CA GLY A 147 9.48 -38.74 -1.53
C GLY A 147 10.51 -39.86 -1.37
N ASN A 148 11.67 -39.77 -2.02
CA ASN A 148 12.79 -40.70 -1.94
C ASN A 148 14.04 -40.08 -1.28
N GLY A 149 13.91 -38.88 -0.70
CA GLY A 149 15.03 -38.10 -0.16
C GLY A 149 15.74 -37.21 -1.19
N GLU A 150 15.29 -37.21 -2.45
CA GLU A 150 15.74 -36.24 -3.46
C GLU A 150 14.74 -35.09 -3.60
N SER A 151 15.25 -33.88 -3.83
CA SER A 151 14.42 -32.72 -4.17
C SER A 151 14.76 -32.21 -5.57
N LYS A 152 13.76 -31.70 -6.28
CA LYS A 152 13.95 -30.94 -7.53
C LYS A 152 13.79 -29.46 -7.22
N ILE A 153 14.76 -28.66 -7.66
CA ILE A 153 14.74 -27.20 -7.55
C ILE A 153 14.52 -26.61 -8.94
N ALA A 154 13.66 -25.59 -9.04
CA ALA A 154 13.41 -24.82 -10.26
C ALA A 154 13.14 -23.35 -9.92
N ASN A 155 13.25 -22.45 -10.91
CA ASN A 155 12.76 -21.08 -10.71
C ASN A 155 11.24 -21.10 -10.64
N LEU A 156 10.64 -20.28 -9.79
CA LEU A 156 9.19 -20.16 -9.67
C LEU A 156 8.58 -19.68 -11.00
N SER A 157 9.22 -18.71 -11.66
CA SER A 157 8.79 -18.12 -12.93
C SER A 157 8.71 -19.12 -14.10
N ASP A 158 9.45 -20.23 -14.02
CA ASP A 158 9.40 -21.29 -15.03
C ASP A 158 8.17 -22.21 -14.85
N VAL A 159 7.49 -22.12 -13.71
CA VAL A 159 6.41 -23.03 -13.29
C VAL A 159 5.08 -22.30 -13.12
N VAL A 160 5.12 -21.08 -12.62
CA VAL A 160 3.96 -20.22 -12.37
C VAL A 160 4.32 -18.83 -12.87
N GLY A 161 3.53 -18.29 -13.82
CA GLY A 161 3.79 -16.96 -14.40
C GLY A 161 3.35 -15.81 -13.48
N THR A 162 2.26 -16.03 -12.74
CA THR A 162 1.63 -15.06 -11.85
C THR A 162 0.96 -15.80 -10.70
N ILE A 163 1.07 -15.27 -9.48
CA ILE A 163 0.34 -15.72 -8.30
C ILE A 163 -0.64 -14.63 -7.90
N ASP A 164 -1.90 -15.00 -7.73
CA ASP A 164 -2.90 -14.10 -7.15
C ASP A 164 -2.80 -14.14 -5.62
N LEU A 165 -2.41 -13.04 -4.99
CA LEU A 165 -2.22 -13.02 -3.54
C LEU A 165 -3.55 -12.99 -2.78
N TYR A 166 -4.67 -12.66 -3.45
CA TYR A 166 -6.01 -12.76 -2.86
C TYR A 166 -6.33 -14.20 -2.43
N ASP A 167 -5.77 -15.21 -3.11
CA ASP A 167 -5.94 -16.62 -2.77
C ASP A 167 -5.42 -17.00 -1.37
N PHE A 168 -4.62 -16.13 -0.73
CA PHE A 168 -3.99 -16.41 0.56
C PHE A 168 -4.68 -15.76 1.77
N ILE A 169 -5.58 -14.82 1.55
CA ILE A 169 -6.31 -14.15 2.62
C ILE A 169 -7.70 -14.77 2.81
N LYS A 170 -8.31 -14.60 3.98
CA LYS A 170 -9.70 -15.07 4.20
C LYS A 170 -10.71 -14.34 3.31
N GLY A 171 -10.30 -13.24 2.68
CA GLY A 171 -11.14 -12.36 1.87
C GLY A 171 -12.08 -11.54 2.75
N TYR A 172 -12.56 -10.43 2.19
CA TYR A 172 -13.49 -9.46 2.76
C TYR A 172 -13.04 -8.81 4.07
N ASP A 173 -13.19 -7.49 4.15
CA ASP A 173 -13.08 -6.78 5.43
C ASP A 173 -14.25 -7.22 6.33
N LYS A 174 -13.94 -7.82 7.49
CA LYS A 174 -14.94 -8.45 8.37
C LYS A 174 -15.35 -7.58 9.54
N ASN A 175 -14.88 -6.34 9.59
CA ASN A 175 -15.24 -5.45 10.67
C ASN A 175 -16.73 -5.16 10.69
N ASN A 176 -17.40 -5.83 11.64
CA ASN A 176 -18.81 -5.66 11.87
C ASN A 176 -19.06 -4.28 12.45
N ALA A 177 -19.46 -3.36 11.57
CA ALA A 177 -19.76 -1.97 11.89
C ALA A 177 -20.66 -1.85 13.13
N SER A 178 -21.68 -2.70 13.23
CA SER A 178 -22.64 -2.69 14.34
C SER A 178 -21.99 -3.10 15.67
N GLN A 179 -21.13 -4.12 15.67
CA GLN A 179 -20.40 -4.53 16.87
C GLN A 179 -19.39 -3.47 17.31
N ILE A 180 -18.71 -2.80 16.37
CA ILE A 180 -17.75 -1.74 16.67
C ILE A 180 -18.48 -0.52 17.24
N LYS A 181 -19.64 -0.16 16.68
CA LYS A 181 -20.51 0.90 17.23
C LYS A 181 -20.95 0.56 18.65
N GLU A 182 -21.49 -0.65 18.86
CA GLU A 182 -21.91 -1.12 20.18
C GLU A 182 -20.74 -1.12 21.17
N TRP A 183 -19.56 -1.58 20.75
CA TRP A 183 -18.36 -1.51 21.56
C TRP A 183 -18.01 -0.06 21.91
N ARG A 184 -17.93 0.88 20.95
CA ARG A 184 -17.61 2.30 21.19
C ARG A 184 -18.60 2.98 22.12
N ASP A 185 -19.90 2.67 22.00
CA ASP A 185 -20.94 3.23 22.85
C ASP A 185 -20.93 2.63 24.27
N ASN A 186 -20.40 1.42 24.45
CA ASN A 186 -20.25 0.78 25.76
C ASN A 186 -18.86 0.98 26.39
N PHE A 187 -17.84 1.34 25.61
CA PHE A 187 -16.45 1.48 26.05
C PHE A 187 -16.21 2.85 26.70
N HIS A 188 -16.78 3.03 27.89
CA HIS A 188 -16.56 4.20 28.75
C HIS A 188 -15.52 3.96 29.85
N THR A 189 -14.87 2.80 29.89
CA THR A 189 -13.96 2.41 30.96
C THR A 189 -12.52 2.82 30.67
N GLU A 190 -12.09 3.86 31.37
CA GLU A 190 -10.72 4.18 31.75
C GLU A 190 -9.79 2.95 31.82
N ARG A 191 -8.87 2.78 30.85
CA ARG A 191 -7.74 1.86 31.00
C ARG A 191 -6.51 2.63 31.46
N GLN A 192 -5.92 2.16 32.55
CA GLN A 192 -4.59 2.61 32.97
C GLN A 192 -3.56 1.96 32.05
N ILE A 193 -2.84 2.77 31.29
CA ILE A 193 -1.69 2.31 30.50
C ILE A 193 -0.43 3.02 30.97
N MET A 194 0.71 2.35 30.85
CA MET A 194 2.01 2.90 31.20
C MET A 194 2.58 3.66 30.00
N ILE A 195 2.73 4.98 30.13
CA ILE A 195 3.42 5.85 29.16
C ILE A 195 4.61 6.48 29.87
N ASN A 196 5.82 6.28 29.35
CA ASN A 196 7.06 6.83 29.92
C ASN A 196 7.24 6.55 31.43
N GLY A 197 6.87 5.35 31.87
CA GLY A 197 6.96 4.95 33.28
C GLY A 197 5.93 5.60 34.21
N LYS A 198 4.95 6.33 33.66
CA LYS A 198 3.80 6.86 34.40
C LYS A 198 2.51 6.13 34.00
N MET A 199 1.77 5.70 35.01
CA MET A 199 0.37 5.30 34.82
C MET A 199 -0.42 6.51 34.31
N THR A 200 -0.92 6.39 33.10
CA THR A 200 -1.75 7.39 32.44
C THR A 200 -3.11 6.76 32.19
N LEU A 201 -4.18 7.48 32.54
CA LEU A 201 -5.53 7.15 32.10
C LEU A 201 -5.58 7.42 30.60
N ASN A 202 -5.65 6.35 29.79
CA ASN A 202 -5.91 6.50 28.37
C ASN A 202 -7.36 6.13 28.11
N SER A 203 -8.16 7.15 27.82
CA SER A 203 -9.49 6.97 27.27
C SER A 203 -9.32 6.60 25.80
N PHE A 204 -9.77 5.41 25.38
CA PHE A 204 -10.12 5.24 23.97
C PHE A 204 -11.29 6.19 23.72
N TYR A 205 -11.09 7.16 22.82
CA TYR A 205 -12.05 8.25 22.69
C TYR A 205 -13.19 7.79 21.79
N PRO A 206 -14.47 7.95 22.19
CA PRO A 206 -15.61 7.72 21.30
C PRO A 206 -15.66 8.70 20.11
N TYR A 207 -14.63 9.54 19.94
CA TYR A 207 -14.43 10.55 18.90
C TYR A 207 -13.25 10.19 17.98
N GLU A 208 -12.93 8.90 17.89
CA GLU A 208 -12.08 8.35 16.85
C GLU A 208 -12.89 8.06 15.58
N ASP A 209 -12.28 8.31 14.42
CA ASP A 209 -12.86 7.97 13.12
C ASP A 209 -13.13 6.46 13.04
N ILE A 210 -14.35 6.07 12.65
CA ILE A 210 -14.73 4.66 12.61
C ILE A 210 -13.86 3.86 11.62
N ARG A 211 -13.27 4.51 10.61
CA ARG A 211 -12.38 3.90 9.63
C ARG A 211 -11.06 3.40 10.23
N LEU A 212 -10.68 3.83 11.44
CA LEU A 212 -9.55 3.26 12.18
C LEU A 212 -9.77 1.78 12.54
N TYR A 213 -11.01 1.33 12.54
CA TYR A 213 -11.41 -0.05 12.77
C TYR A 213 -11.76 -0.75 11.45
N ARG A 214 -11.30 -0.27 10.29
CA ARG A 214 -11.37 -1.05 9.03
C ARG A 214 -10.21 -2.03 9.03
N ASP A 215 -10.43 -3.23 8.50
CA ASP A 215 -9.34 -4.21 8.44
C ASP A 215 -8.33 -3.76 7.38
N ASP A 216 -7.14 -4.36 7.42
CA ASP A 216 -6.05 -4.01 6.53
C ASP A 216 -5.94 -4.95 5.32
N GLU A 217 -6.70 -6.06 5.22
CA GLU A 217 -6.53 -6.99 4.10
C GLU A 217 -6.92 -6.40 2.76
N MET A 218 -8.07 -5.72 2.66
CA MET A 218 -8.46 -5.12 1.37
C MET A 218 -7.60 -3.90 1.01
N LYS A 219 -6.83 -3.33 1.95
CA LYS A 219 -5.85 -2.25 1.69
C LYS A 219 -4.59 -2.75 0.99
N LEU A 220 -4.39 -4.07 0.90
CA LEU A 220 -3.29 -4.68 0.15
C LEU A 220 -3.50 -4.62 -1.36
N PHE A 221 -4.69 -4.26 -1.81
CA PHE A 221 -5.03 -4.16 -3.22
C PHE A 221 -5.16 -2.69 -3.63
N PRO A 222 -5.13 -2.35 -4.92
CA PRO A 222 -5.45 -1.02 -5.41
C PRO A 222 -6.95 -0.69 -5.27
N PRO A 223 -7.34 0.56 -4.97
CA PRO A 223 -8.74 0.95 -4.85
C PRO A 223 -9.58 0.62 -6.10
N GLU A 224 -9.00 0.68 -7.29
CA GLU A 224 -9.64 0.33 -8.57
C GLU A 224 -10.17 -1.11 -8.59
N GLN A 225 -9.60 -2.00 -7.77
CA GLN A 225 -10.03 -3.39 -7.64
C GLN A 225 -11.18 -3.58 -6.64
N ARG A 226 -11.46 -2.63 -5.74
CA ARG A 226 -12.49 -2.80 -4.67
C ARG A 226 -13.53 -1.70 -4.58
N TYR A 227 -13.33 -0.57 -5.26
CA TYR A 227 -14.23 0.58 -5.20
C TYR A 227 -15.26 0.57 -6.32
N LYS A 228 -16.44 1.11 -6.05
CA LYS A 228 -17.47 1.40 -7.06
C LYS A 228 -17.83 2.88 -7.08
N GLN A 229 -18.08 3.42 -8.26
CA GLN A 229 -18.55 4.79 -8.39
C GLN A 229 -19.93 4.94 -7.72
N ILE A 230 -20.10 6.01 -6.95
CA ILE A 230 -21.39 6.36 -6.34
C ILE A 230 -22.22 7.09 -7.40
N LYS A 231 -23.50 6.71 -7.54
CA LYS A 231 -24.39 7.34 -8.50
C LYS A 231 -24.74 8.76 -8.08
N GLN A 232 -25.01 9.62 -9.05
CA GLN A 232 -25.31 11.03 -8.80
C GLN A 232 -26.56 11.24 -7.94
N GLU A 233 -27.58 10.39 -8.08
CA GLU A 233 -28.76 10.38 -7.22
C GLU A 233 -28.44 10.05 -5.76
N ASP A 234 -27.55 9.09 -5.51
CA ASP A 234 -27.13 8.68 -4.17
C ASP A 234 -26.24 9.76 -3.52
N ILE A 235 -25.37 10.40 -4.31
CA ILE A 235 -24.60 11.57 -3.88
C ILE A 235 -25.57 12.68 -3.44
N ARG A 236 -26.57 13.03 -4.25
CA ARG A 236 -27.55 14.07 -3.90
C ARG A 236 -28.28 13.73 -2.61
N ALA A 237 -28.77 12.49 -2.47
CA ALA A 237 -29.45 12.04 -1.26
C ALA A 237 -28.55 12.13 -0.02
N MET A 238 -27.26 11.78 -0.14
CA MET A 238 -26.28 11.92 0.93
C MET A 238 -26.12 13.39 1.36
N PHE A 239 -25.98 14.32 0.41
CA PHE A 239 -25.86 15.75 0.72
C PHE A 239 -27.14 16.36 1.28
N GLU A 240 -28.31 15.90 0.85
CA GLU A 240 -29.60 16.29 1.44
C GLU A 240 -29.76 15.78 2.88
N ALA A 241 -29.22 14.60 3.20
CA ALA A 241 -29.34 13.99 4.52
C ALA A 241 -28.38 14.57 5.56
N TYR A 242 -27.14 14.87 5.16
CA TYR A 242 -26.05 15.22 6.09
C TYR A 242 -25.47 16.63 5.91
N GLY A 243 -25.91 17.36 4.88
CA GLY A 243 -25.49 18.74 4.65
C GLY A 243 -26.10 19.69 5.68
N ASP A 244 -25.30 20.65 6.16
CA ASP A 244 -25.79 21.76 6.95
C ASP A 244 -26.59 22.77 6.10
N SER A 245 -27.03 23.89 6.71
CA SER A 245 -27.79 24.93 6.02
C SER A 245 -27.05 25.58 4.84
N GLU A 246 -25.72 25.44 4.76
CA GLU A 246 -24.90 25.93 3.67
C GLU A 246 -24.51 24.83 2.67
N GLY A 247 -24.96 23.60 2.92
CA GLY A 247 -24.72 22.42 2.09
C GLY A 247 -23.41 21.69 2.36
N TRP A 248 -22.73 21.96 3.49
CA TRP A 248 -21.51 21.26 3.88
C TRP A 248 -21.81 20.03 4.73
N ILE A 249 -21.21 18.90 4.36
CA ILE A 249 -21.13 17.72 5.21
C ILE A 249 -19.87 17.82 6.07
N ASN A 250 -20.03 17.70 7.39
CA ASN A 250 -18.92 17.65 8.34
C ASN A 250 -18.50 16.19 8.60
N LEU A 251 -17.41 15.73 7.95
CA LEU A 251 -16.91 14.36 8.14
C LEU A 251 -16.25 14.13 9.51
N LYS A 252 -16.00 15.19 10.26
CA LYS A 252 -15.52 15.13 11.64
C LYS A 252 -16.67 15.00 12.64
N ASP A 253 -17.93 15.21 12.25
CA ASP A 253 -19.04 14.92 13.15
C ASP A 253 -19.15 13.40 13.38
N LYS A 254 -19.27 12.96 14.64
CA LYS A 254 -19.31 11.53 14.97
C LYS A 254 -20.46 10.80 14.26
N ALA A 255 -21.67 11.36 14.30
CA ALA A 255 -22.84 10.71 13.73
C ALA A 255 -22.76 10.67 12.20
N VAL A 256 -22.27 11.74 11.57
CA VAL A 256 -22.06 11.77 10.11
C VAL A 256 -20.98 10.78 9.69
N ASN A 257 -19.82 10.77 10.36
CA ASN A 257 -18.72 9.85 10.09
C ASN A 257 -19.19 8.38 10.15
N GLU A 258 -19.91 8.01 11.21
CA GLU A 258 -20.47 6.67 11.39
C GLU A 258 -21.55 6.33 10.37
N ALA A 259 -22.37 7.30 9.98
CA ALA A 259 -23.42 7.08 9.00
C ALA A 259 -22.86 6.84 7.60
N LEU A 260 -21.76 7.50 7.24
CA LEU A 260 -21.17 7.41 5.90
C LEU A 260 -20.20 6.23 5.77
N PHE A 261 -19.34 6.01 6.77
CA PHE A 261 -18.26 5.03 6.68
C PHE A 261 -18.56 3.70 7.38
N ALA A 262 -19.73 3.57 7.98
CA ALA A 262 -20.18 2.32 8.58
C ALA A 262 -21.67 2.09 8.29
N SER A 263 -22.07 2.35 7.05
CA SER A 263 -23.44 2.11 6.58
C SER A 263 -23.62 0.62 6.25
N GLY A 264 -24.50 -0.05 6.99
CA GLY A 264 -24.71 -1.50 6.88
C GLY A 264 -23.81 -2.28 7.85
N ASP A 265 -23.34 -3.44 7.42
CA ASP A 265 -22.61 -4.39 8.29
C ASP A 265 -21.09 -4.22 8.24
N ILE A 266 -20.54 -3.45 7.28
CA ILE A 266 -19.10 -3.28 7.07
C ILE A 266 -18.68 -1.81 7.23
N ILE A 267 -17.40 -1.60 7.54
CA ILE A 267 -16.77 -0.29 7.55
C ILE A 267 -16.14 -0.04 6.18
N THR A 268 -16.52 1.05 5.53
CA THR A 268 -16.08 1.42 4.17
C THR A 268 -15.33 2.75 4.16
N ASN A 269 -14.91 3.19 2.98
CA ASN A 269 -14.26 4.48 2.78
C ASN A 269 -14.63 5.09 1.43
N PHE A 270 -14.36 6.38 1.27
CA PHE A 270 -14.50 7.05 0.00
C PHE A 270 -13.16 7.19 -0.71
N ALA A 271 -13.24 7.29 -2.03
CA ALA A 271 -12.14 7.66 -2.90
C ALA A 271 -12.65 8.63 -3.99
N TYR A 272 -11.72 9.29 -4.66
CA TYR A 272 -12.01 10.20 -5.76
C TYR A 272 -10.96 10.06 -6.87
N LYS A 273 -11.33 10.44 -8.09
CA LYS A 273 -10.40 10.37 -9.23
C LYS A 273 -9.37 11.49 -9.19
N LYS A 274 -8.13 11.15 -9.51
CA LYS A 274 -7.00 12.07 -9.58
C LYS A 274 -6.03 11.61 -10.67
N THR A 275 -5.30 12.54 -11.25
CA THR A 275 -4.20 12.21 -12.17
C THR A 275 -2.88 12.26 -11.41
N ASN A 276 -2.15 11.15 -11.41
CA ASN A 276 -0.85 11.06 -10.74
C ASN A 276 0.29 11.70 -11.56
N LEU A 277 1.51 11.71 -11.05
CA LEU A 277 2.68 12.25 -11.77
C LEU A 277 3.04 11.48 -13.05
N ALA A 278 2.61 10.22 -13.18
CA ALA A 278 2.75 9.44 -14.41
C ALA A 278 1.75 9.87 -15.50
N GLY A 279 0.79 10.77 -15.19
CA GLY A 279 -0.28 11.18 -16.10
C GLY A 279 -1.43 10.17 -16.16
N VAL A 280 -1.50 9.21 -15.24
CA VAL A 280 -2.52 8.16 -15.19
C VAL A 280 -3.63 8.56 -14.22
N GLU A 281 -4.89 8.33 -14.59
CA GLU A 281 -6.03 8.47 -13.67
C GLU A 281 -6.05 7.31 -12.67
N VAL A 282 -6.07 7.64 -11.38
CA VAL A 282 -6.14 6.72 -10.24
C VAL A 282 -7.24 7.13 -9.27
N LEU A 283 -7.62 6.23 -8.38
CA LEU A 283 -8.49 6.48 -7.25
C LEU A 283 -7.66 6.79 -6.00
N GLU A 284 -7.77 8.03 -5.51
CA GLU A 284 -7.20 8.47 -4.26
C GLU A 284 -8.19 8.22 -3.11
N GLU A 285 -7.81 7.40 -2.14
CA GLU A 285 -8.61 7.17 -0.93
C GLU A 285 -8.64 8.38 0.00
N PHE A 286 -9.76 8.58 0.69
CA PHE A 286 -9.82 9.53 1.78
C PHE A 286 -8.97 9.02 2.95
N ASN A 287 -8.01 9.83 3.38
CA ASN A 287 -7.30 9.59 4.63
C ASN A 287 -8.26 9.66 5.83
N VAL A 288 -7.90 8.94 6.88
CA VAL A 288 -8.62 8.92 8.16
C VAL A 288 -8.43 10.26 8.87
N VAL A 289 -9.48 10.84 9.46
CA VAL A 289 -9.32 12.08 10.20
C VAL A 289 -8.67 11.83 11.56
N ASP A 290 -7.72 12.68 11.93
CA ASP A 290 -6.97 12.57 13.19
C ASP A 290 -7.83 12.57 14.45
N ARG A 291 -8.96 13.29 14.40
CA ARG A 291 -9.94 13.34 15.48
C ARG A 291 -11.28 13.84 14.99
N LEU A 292 -12.35 13.21 15.46
CA LEU A 292 -13.71 13.72 15.32
C LEU A 292 -13.93 14.94 16.22
N ASP A 293 -14.86 15.79 15.81
CA ASP A 293 -15.44 16.84 16.63
C ASP A 293 -16.19 16.18 17.78
N ASN A 294 -15.90 16.61 19.00
CA ASN A 294 -16.55 16.11 20.21
C ASN A 294 -17.72 16.99 20.66
N GLY A 295 -18.16 17.91 19.80
CA GLY A 295 -19.24 18.86 20.07
C GLY A 295 -18.92 19.91 21.13
N SER A 296 -17.74 19.83 21.76
CA SER A 296 -17.31 20.75 22.81
C SER A 296 -16.48 21.86 22.19
N ARG A 297 -17.18 22.84 21.61
CA ARG A 297 -16.55 24.05 21.08
C ARG A 297 -16.46 25.11 22.18
N THR A 298 -15.38 25.88 22.18
CA THR A 298 -15.30 27.06 23.06
C THR A 298 -16.41 28.05 22.68
N PRO A 299 -16.90 28.90 23.59
CA PRO A 299 -17.98 29.85 23.29
C PRO A 299 -17.74 30.75 22.07
N LYS A 300 -16.46 30.97 21.70
CA LYS A 300 -16.07 31.74 20.51
C LYS A 300 -16.45 31.05 19.19
N TYR A 301 -16.52 29.72 19.18
CA TYR A 301 -16.82 28.92 17.99
C TYR A 301 -18.20 28.24 18.06
N GLU A 302 -18.99 28.57 19.07
CA GLU A 302 -20.31 28.01 19.27
C GLU A 302 -21.26 28.45 18.15
N GLY A 303 -22.02 27.50 17.61
CA GLY A 303 -22.97 27.75 16.52
C GLY A 303 -22.37 27.93 15.12
N MET A 304 -21.04 27.97 14.98
CA MET A 304 -20.40 27.99 13.66
C MET A 304 -20.63 26.67 12.93
N ASN A 305 -20.77 26.71 11.60
CA ASN A 305 -20.69 25.50 10.80
C ASN A 305 -19.23 25.00 10.72
N ILE A 306 -18.99 23.83 10.10
CA ILE A 306 -17.64 23.25 10.05
C ILE A 306 -16.64 24.14 9.32
N ARG A 307 -17.06 24.76 8.21
CA ARG A 307 -16.21 25.65 7.41
C ARG A 307 -15.84 26.90 8.20
N GLU A 308 -16.83 27.56 8.77
CA GLU A 308 -16.64 28.75 9.61
C GLU A 308 -15.71 28.44 10.79
N PHE A 309 -15.91 27.28 11.44
CA PHE A 309 -15.06 26.81 12.52
C PHE A 309 -13.61 26.64 12.05
N GLU A 310 -13.37 25.92 10.96
CA GLU A 310 -12.01 25.69 10.45
C GLU A 310 -11.33 26.99 10.04
N GLU A 311 -12.03 27.89 9.35
CA GLU A 311 -11.50 29.21 8.97
C GLU A 311 -11.17 30.07 10.21
N ALA A 312 -12.02 30.05 11.23
CA ALA A 312 -11.76 30.74 12.48
C ALA A 312 -10.60 30.09 13.26
N TRP A 313 -10.54 28.77 13.28
CA TRP A 313 -9.51 27.99 13.95
C TRP A 313 -8.13 28.24 13.34
N TYR A 314 -8.00 28.19 12.01
CA TYR A 314 -6.71 28.46 11.34
C TYR A 314 -6.26 29.91 11.46
N ARG A 315 -7.18 30.86 11.57
CA ARG A 315 -6.84 32.26 11.86
C ARG A 315 -6.29 32.42 13.28
N ASP A 316 -6.86 31.70 14.25
CA ASP A 316 -6.44 31.80 15.66
C ASP A 316 -5.21 30.93 15.97
N HIS A 317 -5.02 29.86 15.20
CA HIS A 317 -3.92 28.89 15.32
C HIS A 317 -3.23 28.75 13.95
N PRO A 318 -2.52 29.80 13.49
CA PRO A 318 -1.81 29.74 12.23
C PRO A 318 -0.80 28.59 12.27
N ARG A 319 -0.83 27.74 11.24
CA ARG A 319 0.13 26.65 11.09
C ARG A 319 1.53 27.24 10.87
N GLU A 320 2.54 26.60 11.44
CA GLU A 320 3.95 27.00 11.24
C GLU A 320 4.37 26.85 9.76
N THR A 321 3.81 25.85 9.09
CA THR A 321 4.02 25.57 7.66
C THR A 321 2.67 25.39 6.95
N ASN A 322 2.59 25.82 5.70
CA ASN A 322 1.45 25.50 4.84
C ASN A 322 1.59 24.07 4.28
N TYR A 323 0.53 23.57 3.63
CA TYR A 323 0.49 22.22 3.07
C TYR A 323 1.69 21.95 2.15
N GLU A 324 1.91 22.85 1.17
CA GLU A 324 2.94 22.68 0.16
C GLU A 324 4.35 22.65 0.77
N GLN A 325 4.62 23.52 1.76
CA GLN A 325 5.88 23.56 2.48
C GLN A 325 6.09 22.30 3.33
N GLY A 326 5.09 21.90 4.11
CA GLY A 326 5.18 20.69 4.94
C GLY A 326 5.40 19.43 4.11
N TYR A 327 4.73 19.34 2.96
CA TYR A 327 4.92 18.25 2.00
C TYR A 327 6.34 18.28 1.41
N ALA A 328 6.82 19.45 1.00
CA ALA A 328 8.16 19.60 0.43
C ALA A 328 9.26 19.24 1.45
N GLU A 329 9.11 19.66 2.71
CA GLU A 329 10.02 19.30 3.80
C GLU A 329 10.09 17.78 4.00
N ALA A 330 8.91 17.12 4.06
CA ALA A 330 8.81 15.68 4.17
C ALA A 330 9.49 14.92 3.01
N PHE A 331 9.23 15.32 1.77
CA PHE A 331 9.84 14.68 0.61
C PHE A 331 11.35 14.96 0.52
N ASN A 332 11.79 16.17 0.87
CA ASN A 332 13.21 16.50 0.97
C ASN A 332 13.93 15.62 2.00
N GLU A 333 13.27 15.29 3.11
CA GLU A 333 13.81 14.39 4.10
C GLU A 333 13.91 12.95 3.58
N LEU A 334 12.88 12.45 2.88
CA LEU A 334 12.93 11.16 2.18
C LEU A 334 14.14 11.11 1.22
N TYR A 335 14.34 12.16 0.42
CA TYR A 335 15.47 12.31 -0.48
C TYR A 335 16.82 12.27 0.22
N ASN A 336 16.99 13.09 1.28
CA ASN A 336 18.24 13.15 2.02
C ASN A 336 18.54 11.81 2.73
N ASN A 337 17.51 11.13 3.22
CA ASN A 337 17.62 9.82 3.86
C ASN A 337 18.11 8.76 2.88
N TYR A 338 17.59 8.72 1.64
CA TYR A 338 18.06 7.78 0.61
C TYR A 338 19.56 7.92 0.35
N TYR A 339 20.05 9.14 0.09
CA TYR A 339 21.47 9.35 -0.19
C TYR A 339 22.36 9.09 1.04
N ARG A 340 21.88 9.38 2.26
CA ARG A 340 22.57 8.99 3.50
C ARG A 340 22.67 7.48 3.67
N PHE A 341 21.60 6.74 3.37
CA PHE A 341 21.62 5.28 3.42
C PHE A 341 22.50 4.69 2.32
N LYS A 342 22.45 5.23 1.10
CA LYS A 342 23.33 4.85 0.00
C LYS A 342 24.80 5.04 0.35
N GLU A 343 25.19 6.20 0.88
CA GLU A 343 26.57 6.46 1.32
C GLU A 343 27.02 5.47 2.42
N SER A 344 26.18 5.26 3.43
CA SER A 344 26.42 4.30 4.52
C SER A 344 26.56 2.86 4.00
N PHE A 345 25.71 2.46 3.06
CA PHE A 345 25.72 1.15 2.42
C PHE A 345 27.01 0.93 1.63
N GLU A 346 27.36 1.87 0.74
CA GLU A 346 28.58 1.79 -0.08
C GLU A 346 29.85 1.81 0.78
N SER A 347 29.87 2.61 1.85
CA SER A 347 30.99 2.64 2.80
C SER A 347 31.18 1.29 3.50
N LYS A 348 30.12 0.69 4.04
CA LYS A 348 30.17 -0.63 4.68
C LYS A 348 30.49 -1.74 3.69
N LYS A 349 29.91 -1.68 2.49
CA LYS A 349 30.20 -2.60 1.39
C LYS A 349 31.70 -2.59 1.08
N ALA A 350 32.30 -1.40 0.93
CA ALA A 350 33.73 -1.26 0.71
C ALA A 350 34.57 -1.75 1.90
N GLU A 351 34.14 -1.50 3.14
CA GLU A 351 34.80 -2.03 4.35
C GLU A 351 34.89 -3.56 4.31
N PHE A 352 33.77 -4.25 4.11
CA PHE A 352 33.74 -5.71 4.09
C PHE A 352 34.48 -6.34 2.91
N LEU A 353 34.44 -5.71 1.73
CA LEU A 353 35.20 -6.17 0.56
C LEU A 353 36.71 -6.09 0.82
N ASN A 354 37.17 -5.11 1.60
CA ASN A 354 38.59 -4.91 1.93
C ASN A 354 39.04 -5.62 3.22
N ASP A 355 38.13 -6.12 4.05
CA ASP A 355 38.47 -6.80 5.31
C ASP A 355 39.12 -8.17 5.06
N GLU A 356 40.33 -8.39 5.58
CA GLU A 356 41.08 -9.66 5.43
C GLU A 356 40.45 -10.83 6.19
N PHE A 357 39.59 -10.57 7.19
CA PHE A 357 38.93 -11.58 8.01
C PHE A 357 37.58 -12.02 7.43
N VAL A 358 37.03 -11.31 6.45
CA VAL A 358 35.77 -11.70 5.77
C VAL A 358 36.08 -12.78 4.74
N ALA A 359 35.35 -13.91 4.80
CA ALA A 359 35.53 -15.00 3.84
C ALA A 359 35.14 -14.57 2.41
N GLN A 360 35.83 -15.11 1.39
CA GLN A 360 35.62 -14.72 -0.01
C GLN A 360 34.17 -14.91 -0.47
N GLU A 361 33.50 -15.98 -0.01
CA GLU A 361 32.09 -16.23 -0.31
C GLU A 361 31.16 -15.08 0.11
N TYR A 362 31.44 -14.46 1.26
CA TYR A 362 30.69 -13.32 1.75
C TYR A 362 31.02 -12.07 0.93
N LYS A 363 32.27 -11.89 0.51
CA LYS A 363 32.67 -10.79 -0.38
C LYS A 363 31.97 -10.88 -1.73
N ASP A 364 31.88 -12.07 -2.30
CA ASP A 364 31.20 -12.31 -3.58
C ASP A 364 29.70 -11.99 -3.47
N LYS A 365 29.06 -12.34 -2.34
CA LYS A 365 27.66 -11.98 -2.03
C LYS A 365 27.49 -10.47 -1.87
N ILE A 366 28.33 -9.82 -1.07
CA ILE A 366 28.31 -8.37 -0.87
C ILE A 366 28.51 -7.62 -2.19
N ALA A 367 29.42 -8.10 -3.05
CA ALA A 367 29.70 -7.48 -4.34
C ALA A 367 28.47 -7.44 -5.26
N GLN A 368 27.61 -8.47 -5.19
CA GLN A 368 26.37 -8.59 -5.95
C GLN A 368 25.21 -7.74 -5.40
N MET A 369 25.31 -7.23 -4.17
CA MET A 369 24.29 -6.34 -3.63
C MET A 369 24.37 -4.95 -4.27
N ASP A 370 23.24 -4.44 -4.69
CA ASP A 370 23.06 -3.13 -5.32
C ASP A 370 22.47 -2.09 -4.36
N LYS A 371 21.70 -2.53 -3.36
CA LYS A 371 21.03 -1.64 -2.40
C LYS A 371 20.84 -2.25 -1.01
N SER A 372 20.67 -1.38 -0.02
CA SER A 372 20.26 -1.77 1.34
C SER A 372 18.74 -1.92 1.45
N ALA A 373 18.27 -2.54 2.54
CA ALA A 373 16.83 -2.63 2.81
C ALA A 373 16.19 -1.25 3.03
N GLU A 374 16.89 -0.33 3.68
CA GLU A 374 16.43 1.05 3.90
C GLU A 374 16.31 1.83 2.59
N MET A 375 17.19 1.56 1.62
CA MET A 375 17.06 2.15 0.29
C MET A 375 15.79 1.64 -0.40
N ARG A 376 15.57 0.31 -0.44
CA ARG A 376 14.34 -0.28 -1.02
C ARG A 376 13.06 0.28 -0.41
N ALA A 377 13.00 0.41 0.91
CA ALA A 377 11.84 0.98 1.58
C ALA A 377 11.56 2.43 1.16
N ILE A 378 12.60 3.22 0.86
CA ILE A 378 12.42 4.57 0.31
C ILE A 378 12.01 4.53 -1.16
N GLU A 379 12.53 3.59 -1.95
CA GLU A 379 12.10 3.39 -3.34
C GLU A 379 10.60 3.04 -3.38
N GLU A 380 10.15 2.08 -2.58
CA GLU A 380 8.73 1.70 -2.44
C GLU A 380 7.84 2.88 -2.01
N GLU A 381 8.26 3.64 -1.00
CA GLU A 381 7.51 4.83 -0.54
C GLU A 381 7.47 5.92 -1.63
N PHE A 382 8.55 6.08 -2.40
CA PHE A 382 8.56 6.97 -3.56
C PHE A 382 7.55 6.54 -4.62
N GLU A 383 7.49 5.25 -4.97
CA GLU A 383 6.54 4.73 -5.95
C GLU A 383 5.10 4.93 -5.47
N LYS A 384 4.83 4.65 -4.19
CA LYS A 384 3.52 4.88 -3.58
C LYS A 384 3.08 6.34 -3.65
N ILE A 385 3.97 7.27 -3.30
CA ILE A 385 3.65 8.69 -3.26
C ILE A 385 3.49 9.29 -4.66
N THR A 386 4.28 8.81 -5.63
CA THR A 386 4.38 9.44 -6.95
C THR A 386 3.58 8.71 -8.04
N GLY A 387 3.27 7.44 -7.84
CA GLY A 387 2.75 6.53 -8.85
C GLY A 387 3.75 6.19 -9.97
N MET A 388 5.05 6.43 -9.76
CA MET A 388 6.09 6.21 -10.77
C MET A 388 7.18 5.29 -10.24
N GLY A 389 7.66 4.37 -11.09
CA GLY A 389 8.80 3.52 -10.77
C GLY A 389 10.05 4.32 -10.40
N PHE A 390 10.79 3.87 -9.39
CA PHE A 390 11.93 4.59 -8.84
C PHE A 390 13.10 4.70 -9.83
N SER A 391 13.71 5.88 -9.85
CA SER A 391 15.08 6.07 -10.32
C SER A 391 15.66 7.32 -9.68
N GLU A 392 16.98 7.36 -9.46
CA GLU A 392 17.63 8.54 -8.87
C GLU A 392 17.37 9.81 -9.68
N ALA A 393 17.33 9.70 -11.01
CA ALA A 393 17.03 10.83 -11.89
C ALA A 393 15.61 11.38 -11.67
N ARG A 394 14.60 10.49 -11.58
CA ARG A 394 13.22 10.90 -11.26
C ARG A 394 13.11 11.46 -9.84
N PHE A 395 13.83 10.86 -8.90
CA PHE A 395 13.80 11.31 -7.52
C PHE A 395 14.34 12.73 -7.38
N GLU A 396 15.46 13.03 -8.04
CA GLU A 396 16.03 14.37 -8.13
C GLU A 396 15.13 15.34 -8.91
N GLU A 397 14.53 14.91 -10.02
CA GLU A 397 13.61 15.72 -10.81
C GLU A 397 12.41 16.19 -9.97
N ILE A 398 11.74 15.27 -9.27
CA ILE A 398 10.58 15.59 -8.42
C ILE A 398 11.01 16.45 -7.26
N LYS A 399 12.13 16.13 -6.60
CA LYS A 399 12.69 16.95 -5.53
C LYS A 399 12.93 18.39 -6.00
N ASN A 400 13.44 18.58 -7.22
CA ASN A 400 13.62 19.91 -7.78
C ASN A 400 12.29 20.60 -8.08
N ALA A 401 11.29 19.87 -8.62
CA ALA A 401 9.97 20.40 -8.94
C ALA A 401 9.17 20.84 -7.68
N ILE A 402 9.21 20.08 -6.58
CA ILE A 402 8.54 20.45 -5.33
C ILE A 402 9.19 21.65 -4.62
N ASN A 403 10.46 21.94 -4.92
CA ASN A 403 11.20 23.08 -4.37
C ASN A 403 11.20 24.29 -5.32
N ASP A 404 10.61 24.15 -6.52
CA ASP A 404 10.40 25.24 -7.47
C ASP A 404 9.05 25.92 -7.16
N PRO A 405 9.03 27.21 -6.76
CA PRO A 405 7.79 27.93 -6.43
C PRO A 405 6.75 27.96 -7.57
N ILE A 406 7.18 27.75 -8.82
CA ILE A 406 6.28 27.73 -9.99
C ILE A 406 5.59 26.36 -10.11
N LYS A 407 6.32 25.27 -9.84
CA LYS A 407 5.86 23.89 -10.08
C LYS A 407 5.38 23.17 -8.82
N GLN A 408 5.72 23.69 -7.64
CA GLN A 408 5.47 23.03 -6.36
C GLN A 408 4.02 22.59 -6.20
N LYS A 409 3.08 23.52 -6.45
CA LYS A 409 1.65 23.26 -6.23
C LYS A 409 1.09 22.18 -7.18
N GLU A 410 1.42 22.27 -8.47
CA GLU A 410 0.96 21.28 -9.46
C GLU A 410 1.60 19.90 -9.22
N THR A 411 2.87 19.87 -8.83
CA THR A 411 3.60 18.63 -8.53
C THR A 411 2.97 17.94 -7.32
N ILE A 412 2.80 18.65 -6.20
CA ILE A 412 2.23 18.11 -4.97
C ILE A 412 0.77 17.68 -5.18
N ALA A 413 0.00 18.43 -5.98
CA ALA A 413 -1.38 18.07 -6.29
C ALA A 413 -1.51 16.76 -7.10
N ALA A 414 -0.45 16.31 -7.77
CA ALA A 414 -0.41 15.05 -8.52
C ALA A 414 0.23 13.89 -7.73
N MET A 415 0.78 14.14 -6.53
CA MET A 415 1.29 13.12 -5.61
C MET A 415 0.20 12.70 -4.63
N SER A 416 0.29 11.52 -4.01
CA SER A 416 -0.70 11.04 -3.02
C SER A 416 -0.97 12.07 -1.91
N ASP A 417 -2.23 12.18 -1.50
CA ASP A 417 -2.61 13.12 -0.46
C ASP A 417 -2.22 12.60 0.93
N LEU A 418 -1.73 13.51 1.78
CA LEU A 418 -1.29 13.18 3.14
C LEU A 418 -2.23 13.72 4.21
N ASP A 419 -3.08 14.67 3.83
CA ASP A 419 -4.09 15.30 4.65
C ASP A 419 -5.43 14.59 4.51
N ALA A 420 -6.28 14.70 5.53
CA ALA A 420 -7.60 14.10 5.53
C ALA A 420 -8.66 15.06 5.00
N VAL A 421 -9.64 14.53 4.26
CA VAL A 421 -10.85 15.30 3.91
C VAL A 421 -11.70 15.47 5.17
N THR A 422 -11.93 16.72 5.57
CA THR A 422 -12.68 17.04 6.80
C THR A 422 -14.11 17.45 6.51
N SER A 423 -14.36 17.99 5.32
CA SER A 423 -15.70 18.38 4.89
C SER A 423 -15.84 18.35 3.37
N MET A 424 -17.08 18.27 2.91
CA MET A 424 -17.39 18.28 1.48
C MET A 424 -18.70 19.00 1.20
N LYS A 425 -18.85 19.51 -0.03
CA LYS A 425 -20.04 20.23 -0.49
C LYS A 425 -20.40 19.86 -1.93
N LEU A 426 -21.69 19.63 -2.17
CA LEU A 426 -22.21 19.44 -3.53
C LEU A 426 -22.45 20.80 -4.20
N GLU A 427 -21.80 21.01 -5.32
CA GLU A 427 -21.94 22.20 -6.14
C GLU A 427 -23.16 22.11 -7.06
N LYS A 428 -23.64 23.27 -7.53
CA LYS A 428 -24.84 23.35 -8.38
C LYS A 428 -24.71 22.58 -9.70
N ASP A 429 -23.49 22.39 -10.19
CA ASP A 429 -23.20 21.65 -11.41
C ASP A 429 -23.02 20.13 -11.18
N GLY A 430 -23.19 19.66 -9.94
CA GLY A 430 -23.10 18.25 -9.56
C GLY A 430 -21.69 17.77 -9.21
N ARG A 431 -20.69 18.65 -9.27
CA ARG A 431 -19.34 18.36 -8.76
C ARG A 431 -19.30 18.54 -7.24
N ILE A 432 -18.25 18.01 -6.61
CA ILE A 432 -18.11 18.03 -5.16
C ILE A 432 -16.85 18.77 -4.79
N THR A 433 -16.99 19.83 -3.99
CA THR A 433 -15.85 20.47 -3.35
C THR A 433 -15.44 19.64 -2.15
N LEU A 434 -14.20 19.15 -2.14
CA LEU A 434 -13.58 18.49 -1.00
C LEU A 434 -12.67 19.49 -0.29
N ARG A 435 -12.78 19.57 1.04
CA ARG A 435 -11.94 20.40 1.88
C ARG A 435 -11.12 19.53 2.82
N PHE A 436 -9.82 19.75 2.81
CA PHE A 436 -8.86 18.99 3.59
C PHE A 436 -8.57 19.69 4.92
N ASP A 437 -8.05 18.93 5.88
CA ASP A 437 -7.58 19.51 7.13
C ASP A 437 -6.53 20.59 6.86
N SER A 438 -5.78 20.50 5.77
CA SER A 438 -4.78 21.49 5.42
C SER A 438 -5.35 22.87 5.05
N GLY A 439 -6.67 22.96 4.89
CA GLY A 439 -7.37 24.12 4.36
C GLY A 439 -7.40 24.16 2.84
N ARG A 440 -6.75 23.22 2.16
CA ARG A 440 -6.84 23.03 0.71
C ARG A 440 -8.26 22.63 0.33
N GLU A 441 -8.72 23.15 -0.80
CA GLU A 441 -9.97 22.75 -1.42
C GLU A 441 -9.71 22.28 -2.86
N ILE A 442 -10.33 21.18 -3.25
CA ILE A 442 -10.31 20.68 -4.63
C ILE A 442 -11.74 20.40 -5.08
N LEU A 443 -11.95 20.38 -6.40
CA LEU A 443 -13.23 20.08 -7.00
C LEU A 443 -13.15 18.76 -7.75
N VAL A 444 -14.00 17.80 -7.39
CA VAL A 444 -14.01 16.44 -7.96
C VAL A 444 -15.33 16.16 -8.68
N GLU A 445 -15.28 15.30 -9.69
CA GLU A 445 -16.45 14.95 -10.52
C GLU A 445 -17.44 13.99 -9.84
N GLY A 446 -16.97 13.26 -8.83
CA GLY A 446 -17.77 12.28 -8.09
C GLY A 446 -16.93 11.52 -7.08
N LEU A 447 -17.61 10.67 -6.32
CA LEU A 447 -17.00 9.82 -5.30
C LEU A 447 -17.15 8.36 -5.68
N TYR A 448 -16.25 7.56 -5.13
CA TYR A 448 -16.25 6.12 -5.18
C TYR A 448 -16.36 5.61 -3.74
N ASN A 449 -17.10 4.54 -3.54
CA ASN A 449 -17.22 3.88 -2.24
C ASN A 449 -16.53 2.52 -2.29
N ASP A 450 -15.76 2.22 -1.25
CA ASP A 450 -15.24 0.89 -1.01
C ASP A 450 -16.42 -0.09 -0.88
N THR A 451 -16.28 -1.26 -1.49
CA THR A 451 -17.28 -2.32 -1.40
C THR A 451 -16.94 -3.34 -0.31
N GLY A 452 -15.72 -3.33 0.22
CA GLY A 452 -15.21 -4.35 1.14
C GLY A 452 -14.85 -5.68 0.46
N GLU A 453 -14.94 -5.73 -0.87
CA GLU A 453 -14.70 -6.93 -1.69
C GLU A 453 -13.95 -6.55 -2.97
N LEU A 454 -13.25 -7.52 -3.57
CA LEU A 454 -12.65 -7.32 -4.89
C LEU A 454 -13.69 -7.50 -6.01
N HIS A 455 -13.51 -6.78 -7.10
CA HIS A 455 -14.22 -7.04 -8.35
C HIS A 455 -13.75 -8.37 -8.92
N ILE A 456 -14.67 -9.34 -9.00
CA ILE A 456 -14.37 -10.69 -9.49
C ILE A 456 -15.39 -11.08 -10.57
N THR A 457 -14.92 -11.66 -11.67
CA THR A 457 -15.77 -12.17 -12.75
C THR A 457 -16.50 -13.45 -12.31
N LYS A 458 -17.52 -13.89 -13.05
CA LYS A 458 -18.17 -15.20 -12.78
C LYS A 458 -17.21 -16.38 -12.82
N LYS A 459 -16.08 -16.24 -13.52
CA LYS A 459 -15.05 -17.28 -13.66
C LYS A 459 -14.05 -17.26 -12.49
N GLY A 460 -14.16 -16.32 -11.57
CA GLY A 460 -13.24 -16.16 -10.46
C GLY A 460 -12.00 -15.33 -10.79
N GLU A 461 -11.99 -14.60 -11.92
CA GLU A 461 -10.86 -13.74 -12.29
C GLU A 461 -11.01 -12.39 -11.59
N ARG A 462 -9.93 -11.84 -11.04
CA ARG A 462 -9.94 -10.46 -10.54
C ARG A 462 -10.14 -9.48 -11.68
N ALA A 463 -10.71 -8.33 -11.34
CA ALA A 463 -10.90 -7.22 -12.25
C ALA A 463 -10.61 -5.89 -11.56
N SER A 464 -10.35 -4.85 -12.35
CA SER A 464 -10.25 -3.48 -11.87
C SER A 464 -11.00 -2.54 -12.79
N ILE A 465 -11.49 -1.42 -12.25
CA ILE A 465 -12.02 -0.33 -13.08
C ILE A 465 -10.87 0.21 -13.93
N SER A 466 -11.05 0.27 -15.25
CA SER A 466 -10.06 0.80 -16.18
C SER A 466 -10.23 2.31 -16.32
N LEU A 467 -9.62 3.07 -15.40
CA LEU A 467 -9.65 4.53 -15.45
C LEU A 467 -8.90 5.08 -16.66
N GLU A 468 -7.76 4.47 -17.01
CA GLU A 468 -6.97 4.85 -18.19
C GLU A 468 -7.82 4.84 -19.48
N ALA A 469 -8.70 3.85 -19.64
CA ALA A 469 -9.57 3.73 -20.81
C ALA A 469 -10.46 4.96 -21.04
N GLN A 470 -10.78 5.72 -19.98
CA GLN A 470 -11.60 6.94 -20.09
C GLN A 470 -10.89 8.07 -20.86
N SER A 471 -9.55 8.04 -20.87
CA SER A 471 -8.69 9.02 -21.54
C SER A 471 -8.28 8.59 -22.96
N MET A 472 -8.36 7.29 -23.28
CA MET A 472 -7.97 6.73 -24.58
C MET A 472 -8.75 7.34 -25.75
N THR A 473 -8.16 7.33 -26.94
CA THR A 473 -8.85 7.64 -28.19
C THR A 473 -9.69 6.45 -28.65
N ASN A 474 -10.67 6.69 -29.52
CA ASN A 474 -11.42 5.57 -30.14
C ASN A 474 -10.48 4.57 -30.83
N LYS A 475 -9.37 5.02 -31.41
CA LYS A 475 -8.39 4.12 -32.04
C LYS A 475 -7.72 3.20 -31.01
N GLU A 476 -7.30 3.76 -29.87
CA GLU A 476 -6.68 2.99 -28.78
C GLU A 476 -7.67 1.99 -28.18
N LEU A 477 -8.90 2.43 -27.91
CA LEU A 477 -9.97 1.56 -27.39
C LEU A 477 -10.25 0.36 -28.30
N ASN A 478 -10.22 0.55 -29.61
CA ASN A 478 -10.47 -0.52 -30.57
C ASN A 478 -9.25 -1.43 -30.81
N ASN A 479 -8.11 -1.14 -30.19
CA ASN A 479 -6.92 -2.00 -30.20
C ASN A 479 -6.77 -2.84 -28.92
N LEU A 480 -7.65 -2.66 -27.93
CA LEU A 480 -7.66 -3.44 -26.70
C LEU A 480 -7.93 -4.92 -26.99
N ASP A 481 -7.33 -5.83 -26.23
CA ASP A 481 -7.75 -7.24 -26.25
C ASP A 481 -9.10 -7.36 -25.54
N PHE A 482 -10.16 -7.60 -26.29
CA PHE A 482 -11.51 -7.72 -25.75
C PHE A 482 -11.71 -8.91 -24.80
N LYS A 483 -10.73 -9.81 -24.66
CA LYS A 483 -10.71 -10.82 -23.60
C LYS A 483 -10.32 -10.24 -22.24
N GLU A 484 -9.40 -9.29 -22.24
CA GLU A 484 -8.81 -8.66 -21.05
C GLU A 484 -9.61 -7.45 -20.58
N TYR A 485 -10.64 -7.06 -21.32
CA TYR A 485 -11.53 -5.96 -20.97
C TYR A 485 -12.97 -6.45 -20.88
N GLY A 486 -13.73 -5.90 -19.95
CA GLY A 486 -15.12 -6.25 -19.73
C GLY A 486 -16.00 -5.08 -19.34
N ILE A 487 -17.29 -5.39 -19.20
CA ILE A 487 -18.31 -4.48 -18.67
C ILE A 487 -19.07 -5.13 -17.54
N LYS A 488 -19.69 -4.28 -16.72
CA LYS A 488 -20.61 -4.73 -15.69
C LYS A 488 -22.00 -5.00 -16.30
N GLU A 489 -22.50 -6.22 -16.11
CA GLU A 489 -23.88 -6.64 -16.40
C GLU A 489 -24.55 -7.13 -15.11
N GLY A 490 -25.39 -6.28 -14.51
CA GLY A 490 -25.88 -6.48 -13.15
C GLY A 490 -24.74 -6.39 -12.15
N ASP A 491 -24.55 -7.44 -11.34
CA ASP A 491 -23.42 -7.52 -10.39
C ASP A 491 -22.18 -8.21 -10.98
N ASN A 492 -22.26 -8.72 -12.20
CA ASN A 492 -21.17 -9.50 -12.80
C ASN A 492 -20.35 -8.67 -13.79
N ILE A 493 -19.07 -9.01 -13.92
CA ILE A 493 -18.20 -8.50 -14.99
C ILE A 493 -18.10 -9.57 -16.07
N ILE A 494 -18.38 -9.18 -17.32
CA ILE A 494 -18.36 -10.05 -18.50
C ILE A 494 -17.42 -9.43 -19.53
N SER A 495 -16.56 -10.25 -20.13
CA SER A 495 -15.59 -9.77 -21.13
C SER A 495 -16.29 -9.21 -22.38
N LEU A 496 -15.63 -8.24 -23.02
CA LEU A 496 -16.07 -7.65 -24.28
C LEU A 496 -16.15 -8.72 -25.39
N GLN A 497 -15.27 -9.72 -25.36
CA GLN A 497 -15.31 -10.87 -26.24
C GLN A 497 -16.60 -11.68 -26.05
N GLU A 498 -16.99 -11.97 -24.82
CA GLU A 498 -18.18 -12.78 -24.52
C GLU A 498 -19.48 -12.12 -24.97
N ILE A 499 -19.58 -10.80 -24.88
CA ILE A 499 -20.74 -10.05 -25.40
C ILE A 499 -20.68 -9.82 -26.91
N GLY A 500 -19.63 -10.30 -27.58
CA GLY A 500 -19.41 -10.14 -29.02
C GLY A 500 -19.20 -8.68 -29.42
N ALA A 501 -18.48 -7.90 -28.59
CA ALA A 501 -18.08 -6.55 -28.92
C ALA A 501 -17.23 -6.53 -30.20
N LYS A 502 -17.50 -5.58 -31.08
CA LYS A 502 -16.71 -5.33 -32.30
C LYS A 502 -16.09 -3.94 -32.32
N MET A 503 -16.64 -3.00 -31.54
CA MET A 503 -16.22 -1.62 -31.53
C MET A 503 -16.54 -0.96 -30.21
N ILE A 504 -15.65 -0.07 -29.76
CA ILE A 504 -15.83 0.79 -28.60
C ILE A 504 -15.66 2.24 -29.05
N GLU A 505 -16.56 3.12 -28.64
CA GLU A 505 -16.46 4.55 -28.86
C GLU A 505 -16.64 5.30 -27.55
N ARG A 506 -15.92 6.43 -27.40
CA ARG A 506 -16.17 7.33 -26.28
C ARG A 506 -17.46 8.10 -26.48
N LEU A 507 -18.31 8.07 -25.46
CA LEU A 507 -19.47 8.92 -25.36
C LEU A 507 -19.08 10.21 -24.66
N ASN A 508 -19.18 11.34 -25.36
CA ASN A 508 -18.95 12.66 -24.79
C ASN A 508 -20.22 13.52 -24.90
N ASN A 509 -20.41 14.45 -23.96
CA ASN A 509 -21.44 15.47 -24.11
C ASN A 509 -21.02 16.55 -25.13
N ALA A 510 -21.92 17.51 -25.41
CA ALA A 510 -21.68 18.59 -26.36
C ALA A 510 -20.48 19.49 -26.02
N ASN A 511 -20.04 19.51 -24.75
CA ASN A 511 -18.90 20.27 -24.27
C ASN A 511 -17.61 19.43 -24.21
N GLY A 512 -17.63 18.20 -24.73
CA GLY A 512 -16.49 17.29 -24.73
C GLY A 512 -16.25 16.55 -23.40
N LYS A 513 -17.17 16.65 -22.43
CA LYS A 513 -17.08 15.90 -21.16
C LYS A 513 -17.38 14.43 -21.42
N PHE A 514 -16.52 13.54 -20.94
CA PHE A 514 -16.72 12.10 -20.97
C PHE A 514 -17.97 11.69 -20.18
N LEU A 515 -18.81 10.86 -20.80
CA LEU A 515 -20.05 10.32 -20.24
C LEU A 515 -20.04 8.80 -20.10
N GLY A 516 -19.10 8.10 -20.76
CA GLY A 516 -19.04 6.65 -20.79
C GLY A 516 -18.58 6.11 -22.15
N PHE A 517 -18.89 4.85 -22.41
CA PHE A 517 -18.54 4.15 -23.65
C PHE A 517 -19.78 3.65 -24.36
N VAL A 518 -19.75 3.69 -25.68
CA VAL A 518 -20.70 2.98 -26.56
C VAL A 518 -20.00 1.75 -27.11
N ILE A 519 -20.52 0.58 -26.78
CA ILE A 519 -20.02 -0.70 -27.28
C ILE A 519 -20.97 -1.20 -28.35
N THR A 520 -20.46 -1.34 -29.57
CA THR A 520 -21.22 -1.96 -30.65
C THR A 520 -20.85 -3.44 -30.74
N THR A 521 -21.86 -4.31 -30.75
CA THR A 521 -21.67 -5.77 -30.89
C THR A 521 -21.72 -6.23 -32.35
N HIS A 522 -21.34 -7.48 -32.63
CA HIS A 522 -21.50 -8.10 -33.95
C HIS A 522 -22.96 -8.17 -34.42
N SER A 523 -23.92 -8.14 -33.49
CA SER A 523 -25.36 -8.05 -33.78
C SER A 523 -25.83 -6.63 -34.14
N ASN A 524 -24.92 -5.65 -34.16
CA ASN A 524 -25.20 -4.21 -34.27
C ASN A 524 -26.06 -3.64 -33.13
N LYS A 525 -26.19 -4.35 -32.02
CA LYS A 525 -26.71 -3.81 -30.76
C LYS A 525 -25.65 -2.91 -30.14
N GLU A 526 -26.07 -1.72 -29.71
CA GLU A 526 -25.29 -0.79 -28.90
C GLU A 526 -25.58 -1.00 -27.41
N ILE A 527 -24.53 -0.94 -26.60
CA ILE A 527 -24.57 -1.02 -25.14
C ILE A 527 -23.82 0.20 -24.62
N ILE A 528 -24.47 1.00 -23.79
CA ILE A 528 -23.85 2.16 -23.15
C ILE A 528 -23.46 1.77 -21.73
N VAL A 529 -22.21 2.03 -21.37
CA VAL A 529 -21.66 1.72 -20.06
C VAL A 529 -20.83 2.89 -19.53
N ASP A 530 -20.79 3.05 -18.22
CA ASP A 530 -20.03 4.15 -17.60
C ASP A 530 -18.52 3.85 -17.60
N ASN A 531 -18.15 2.58 -17.38
CA ASN A 531 -16.78 2.14 -17.18
C ASN A 531 -16.48 0.84 -17.94
N LEU A 532 -15.24 0.69 -18.39
CA LEU A 532 -14.65 -0.61 -18.72
C LEU A 532 -13.92 -1.16 -17.51
N TYR A 533 -13.77 -2.47 -17.47
CA TYR A 533 -13.02 -3.19 -16.45
C TYR A 533 -11.86 -3.94 -17.08
N ASN A 534 -10.65 -3.81 -16.55
CA ASN A 534 -9.55 -4.72 -16.87
C ASN A 534 -9.84 -6.05 -16.17
N ILE A 535 -9.76 -7.16 -16.89
CA ILE A 535 -9.91 -8.52 -16.37
C ILE A 535 -8.53 -9.15 -16.36
N PHE A 536 -8.06 -9.53 -15.17
CA PHE A 536 -6.77 -10.18 -15.00
C PHE A 536 -6.92 -11.68 -15.26
N THR A 537 -6.89 -12.05 -16.54
CA THR A 537 -6.80 -13.46 -16.95
C THR A 537 -5.45 -14.01 -16.56
N LEU A 538 -5.39 -14.74 -15.45
CA LEU A 538 -4.22 -15.52 -15.08
C LEU A 538 -3.99 -16.59 -16.16
N ASP A 539 -2.75 -16.72 -16.63
CA ASP A 539 -2.39 -17.66 -17.68
C ASP A 539 -2.98 -19.06 -17.42
N LEU A 540 -3.56 -19.68 -18.46
CA LEU A 540 -4.14 -21.04 -18.43
C LEU A 540 -3.18 -22.11 -17.90
N LEU A 541 -1.86 -21.84 -17.90
CA LEU A 541 -0.83 -22.67 -17.27
C LEU A 541 -1.04 -22.86 -15.75
N ASN A 542 -1.71 -21.90 -15.09
CA ASN A 542 -2.06 -21.98 -13.67
C ASN A 542 -3.32 -22.83 -13.40
N GLN A 543 -4.22 -22.99 -14.39
CA GLN A 543 -5.52 -23.63 -14.17
C GLN A 543 -5.63 -25.08 -14.68
N GLN A 544 -4.83 -25.51 -15.65
CA GLN A 544 -5.04 -26.82 -16.29
C GLN A 544 -3.76 -27.54 -16.72
N ARG A 545 -3.07 -28.23 -15.80
CA ARG A 545 -2.17 -29.33 -16.19
C ARG A 545 -2.18 -30.47 -15.16
N THR A 546 -3.18 -31.36 -15.23
CA THR A 546 -3.01 -32.74 -14.80
C THR A 546 -2.03 -33.41 -15.76
N PHE A 547 -0.80 -33.66 -15.32
CA PHE A 547 0.11 -34.54 -16.01
C PHE A 547 0.07 -35.91 -15.36
N GLU A 548 -0.30 -36.92 -16.14
CA GLU A 548 -0.06 -38.31 -15.79
C GLU A 548 1.45 -38.50 -15.62
N ALA A 549 1.86 -39.03 -14.46
CA ALA A 549 3.23 -39.41 -14.23
C ALA A 549 3.57 -40.55 -15.21
N GLU A 550 4.57 -40.34 -16.07
CA GLU A 550 5.29 -41.46 -16.65
C GLU A 550 5.96 -42.23 -15.51
N ILE A 551 5.65 -43.53 -15.46
CA ILE A 551 6.13 -44.52 -14.48
C ILE A 551 7.64 -44.73 -14.63
#